data_AF-A0A401MF60-F1
#
_entry.id   AF-A0A401MF60-F1
#
_cell.length_a   1.000
_cell.length_b   1.000
_cell.length_c   1.000
_cell.angle_alpha   90.00
_cell.angle_beta   90.00
_cell.angle_gamma   90.00
#
_symmetry.space_group_name_H-M   'P 1'
#
loop_
_entity.id
_entity.type
_entity.pdbx_description
1 polymer ?
#
loop_
_entity_poly.entity_id
_entity_poly.type
_entity_poly.pdbx_seq_one_letter_code
_entity_poly.pdbx_strand_id
1 'polypeptide(L)' 'MEILRLIGAFASFSVSLQRIIPEVHTQDYTEETKQAVLDNVHKARMLLDWCETAIKTGRTDPDKALARLMEDEEGE' A
#
# COMPACT_ATOMS: atom_id res chain seq x y z
N MET A 1 -5.63 12.83 -17.57
CA MET A 1 -5.22 11.41 -17.74
C MET A 1 -4.72 10.80 -16.43
N GLU A 2 -3.99 11.55 -15.59
CA GLU A 2 -3.40 11.05 -14.33
C GLU A 2 -4.44 10.52 -13.33
N ILE A 3 -5.56 11.21 -13.14
CA ILE A 3 -6.64 10.74 -12.25
C ILE A 3 -7.24 9.41 -12.71
N LEU A 4 -7.42 9.21 -14.01
CA LEU A 4 -7.91 7.93 -14.54
C LEU A 4 -6.89 6.80 -14.34
N ARG A 5 -5.58 7.10 -14.46
CA ARG A 5 -4.52 6.14 -14.13
C ARG A 5 -4.53 5.76 -12.66
N LEU A 6 -4.73 6.74 -11.77
CA LEU A 6 -4.83 6.52 -10.32
C LEU A 6 -6.05 5.66 -9.96
N ILE A 7 -7.23 5.96 -10.53
CA ILE A 7 -8.44 5.15 -10.35
C ILE A 7 -8.20 3.72 -10.85
N GLY A 8 -7.55 3.56 -12.01
CA GLY A 8 -7.18 2.26 -12.56
C GLY A 8 -6.24 1.47 -11.64
N ALA A 9 -5.27 2.13 -11.00
CA ALA A 9 -4.37 1.50 -10.03
C ALA A 9 -5.14 0.95 -8.81
N PHE A 10 -6.09 1.71 -8.26
CA PHE A 10 -6.93 1.24 -7.16
C PHE A 10 -7.82 0.06 -7.55
N ALA A 11 -8.38 0.08 -8.76
CA ALA A 11 -9.18 -1.03 -9.26
C ALA A 11 -8.33 -2.30 -9.38
N SER A 12 -7.13 -2.20 -9.95
CA SER A 12 -6.22 -3.34 -10.08
C SER A 12 -5.78 -3.87 -8.71
N PHE A 13 -5.39 -2.99 -7.79
CA PHE A 13 -5.02 -3.36 -6.42
C PHE A 13 -6.15 -4.12 -5.70
N SER A 14 -7.36 -3.59 -5.78
CA SER A 14 -8.53 -4.18 -5.12
C SER A 14 -8.88 -5.56 -5.69
N VAL A 15 -8.86 -5.72 -7.02
CA VAL A 15 -9.12 -7.02 -7.68
C VAL A 15 -8.07 -8.06 -7.28
N SER A 16 -6.79 -7.67 -7.24
CA SER A 16 -5.71 -8.56 -6.84
C SER A 16 -5.89 -9.06 -5.40
N LEU A 17 -6.14 -8.16 -4.44
CA LEU A 17 -6.35 -8.57 -3.04
C LEU A 17 -7.61 -9.42 -2.85
N GLN A 18 -8.71 -9.07 -3.52
CA GLN A 18 -9.95 -9.84 -3.47
C GLN A 18 -9.79 -11.28 -3.95
N ARG A 19 -8.87 -11.52 -4.88
CA ARG A 19 -8.54 -12.87 -5.37
C ARG A 19 -7.57 -13.62 -4.44
N ILE A 20 -6.52 -12.94 -3.98
CA ILE A 20 -5.44 -13.58 -3.21
C ILE A 20 -5.88 -13.92 -1.78
N ILE A 21 -6.56 -13.00 -1.08
CA ILE A 21 -6.89 -13.18 0.34
C ILE A 21 -7.75 -14.44 0.63
N PRO A 22 -8.76 -14.81 -0.19
CA PRO A 22 -9.47 -16.07 -0.01
C PRO A 22 -8.62 -17.32 -0.23
N GLU A 23 -7.57 -17.24 -1.05
CA GLU A 23 -6.62 -18.33 -1.33
C GLU A 23 -5.55 -18.45 -0.22
N VAL A 24 -5.46 -17.47 0.69
CA VAL A 24 -4.52 -17.48 1.81
C VAL A 24 -4.94 -18.51 2.86
N HIS A 25 -4.15 -19.58 2.96
CA HIS A 25 -4.26 -20.58 4.02
C HIS A 25 -3.39 -20.18 5.21
N THR A 26 -4.01 -19.55 6.22
CA THR A 26 -3.33 -19.01 7.42
C THR A 26 -2.66 -20.07 8.30
N GLN A 27 -2.85 -21.35 7.98
CA GLN A 27 -2.31 -22.51 8.68
C GLN A 27 -0.81 -22.71 8.40
N ASP A 28 -0.31 -22.14 7.30
CA ASP A 28 1.08 -22.30 6.83
C ASP A 28 1.99 -21.10 7.16
N TYR A 29 1.51 -20.11 7.91
CA TYR A 29 2.31 -18.93 8.21
C TYR A 29 3.14 -19.07 9.50
N THR A 30 4.46 -18.90 9.35
CA THR A 30 5.34 -18.56 10.47
C THR A 30 4.99 -17.16 10.99
N GLU A 31 5.34 -16.87 12.25
CA GLU A 31 5.14 -15.52 12.82
C GLU A 31 5.89 -14.44 12.04
N GLU A 32 7.05 -14.78 11.47
CA GLU A 32 7.82 -13.90 10.59
C GLU A 32 7.05 -13.54 9.32
N THR A 33 6.45 -14.52 8.63
CA THR A 33 5.67 -14.26 7.42
C THR A 33 4.41 -13.44 7.73
N LYS A 34 3.77 -13.68 8.89
CA LYS A 34 2.64 -12.84 9.33
C LYS A 34 3.09 -11.40 9.55
N GLN A 35 4.21 -11.19 10.23
CA GLN A 35 4.73 -9.86 10.49
C GLN A 35 5.06 -9.13 9.20
N ALA A 36 5.72 -9.80 8.24
CA ALA A 36 6.01 -9.22 6.94
C ALA A 36 4.76 -8.78 6.18
N VAL A 37 3.68 -9.59 6.21
CA VAL A 37 2.38 -9.22 5.61
C VAL A 37 1.77 -8.01 6.33
N LEU A 38 1.79 -7.98 7.66
CA LEU A 38 1.25 -6.87 8.45
C LEU A 38 2.02 -5.57 8.24
N ASP A 39 3.35 -5.65 8.08
CA ASP A 39 4.19 -4.50 7.77
C ASP A 39 3.79 -3.93 6.41
N ASN A 40 3.63 -4.77 5.38
CA ASN A 40 3.13 -4.35 4.06
C ASN A 40 1.73 -3.72 4.11
N VAL A 41 0.83 -4.26 4.95
CA VAL A 41 -0.48 -3.63 5.18
C VAL A 41 -0.34 -2.24 5.79
N HIS A 42 0.58 -2.06 6.74
CA HIS A 42 0.85 -0.76 7.34
C HIS A 42 1.42 0.23 6.31
N LYS A 43 2.38 -0.19 5.49
CA LYS A 43 2.93 0.58 4.37
C LYS A 43 1.83 1.07 3.43
N ALA A 44 0.97 0.16 2.99
CA ALA A 44 -0.13 0.46 2.09
C ALA A 44 -1.07 1.51 2.69
N ARG A 45 -1.42 1.40 3.98
CA ARG A 45 -2.26 2.41 4.66
C ARG A 45 -1.64 3.80 4.63
N MET A 46 -0.34 3.92 4.92
CA MET A 46 0.34 5.22 4.89
C MET A 46 0.31 5.85 3.48
N LEU A 47 0.53 5.05 2.44
CA LEU A 47 0.42 5.51 1.05
C LEU A 47 -1.00 5.95 0.69
N LEU A 48 -2.02 5.21 1.14
CA LEU A 48 -3.43 5.55 0.93
C LEU A 48 -3.80 6.86 1.63
N ASP A 49 -3.38 7.05 2.88
CA ASP A 49 -3.64 8.27 3.66
C ASP A 49 -2.97 9.50 3.01
N TRP A 50 -1.74 9.34 2.50
CA TRP A 50 -1.07 10.38 1.74
C TRP A 50 -1.76 10.68 0.41
N CYS A 51 -2.18 9.65 -0.33
CA CYS A 51 -2.96 9.84 -1.56
C CYS A 51 -4.25 10.61 -1.28
N GLU A 52 -4.99 10.24 -0.23
CA GLU A 52 -6.20 10.95 0.17
C GLU A 52 -5.91 12.42 0.51
N THR A 53 -4.86 12.67 1.28
CA THR A 53 -4.41 14.02 1.64
C THR A 53 -4.05 14.83 0.40
N ALA A 54 -3.31 14.25 -0.54
CA ALA A 54 -2.91 14.90 -1.78
C ALA A 54 -4.10 15.26 -2.66
N ILE A 55 -5.06 14.36 -2.80
CA ILE A 55 -6.29 14.62 -3.58
C ILE A 55 -7.18 15.67 -2.91
N LYS A 56 -7.30 15.66 -1.57
CA LYS A 56 -8.13 16.61 -0.83
C LYS A 56 -7.53 18.01 -0.75
N THR A 57 -6.20 18.12 -0.66
CA THR A 57 -5.52 19.38 -0.32
C THR A 57 -4.65 19.95 -1.44
N GLY A 58 -4.35 19.15 -2.46
CA GLY A 58 -3.39 19.48 -3.52
C GLY A 58 -1.93 19.39 -3.08
N ARG A 59 -1.63 19.01 -1.83
CA ARG A 59 -0.26 18.88 -1.32
C ARG A 59 0.26 17.48 -1.55
N THR A 60 1.30 17.36 -2.37
CA THR A 60 1.90 16.07 -2.74
C THR A 60 3.18 15.76 -1.97
N ASP A 61 3.54 16.56 -0.96
CA ASP A 61 4.72 16.28 -0.16
C ASP A 61 4.44 15.08 0.79
N PRO A 62 5.25 14.01 0.74
CA PRO A 62 5.11 12.90 1.68
C PRO A 62 5.50 13.38 3.08
N ASP A 63 4.82 12.88 4.10
CA ASP A 63 5.24 13.13 5.48
C ASP A 63 6.56 12.40 5.79
N LYS A 64 7.21 12.73 6.92
CA LYS A 64 8.52 12.14 7.28
C LYS A 64 8.48 10.61 7.45
N ALA A 65 7.34 10.04 7.83
CA ALA A 65 7.23 8.61 8.04
C ALA A 65 7.08 7.88 6.69
N LEU A 66 6.28 8.44 5.80
CA LEU A 66 6.12 7.95 4.44
C LEU A 66 7.37 8.16 3.59
N ALA A 67 8.06 9.29 3.73
CA ALA A 67 9.30 9.56 3.03
C ALA A 67 10.36 8.50 3.34
N ARG A 68 10.53 8.15 4.63
CA ARG A 68 11.44 7.06 5.04
C ARG A 68 11.02 5.71 4.45
N LEU A 69 9.72 5.45 4.43
CA LEU A 69 9.17 4.23 3.86
C LEU A 69 9.46 4.10 2.36
N MET A 70 9.37 5.21 1.62
CA MET A 70 9.64 5.29 0.19
C MET A 70 11.16 5.20 -0.09
N GLU A 71 11.99 5.83 0.73
CA GLU A 71 13.46 5.72 0.65
C GLU A 71 13.94 4.27 0.87
N ASP A 72 13.31 3.53 1.79
CA ASP A 72 13.61 2.11 2.03
C ASP A 72 13.23 1.22 0.83
N GLU A 73 12.26 1.61 -0.01
CA GLU A 73 11.84 0.85 -1.21
C GLU A 73 12.69 1.17 -2.46
N GLU A 74 13.35 2.33 -2.52
CA GLU A 74 14.25 2.72 -3.62
C GLU A 74 15.69 2.19 -3.43
N GLY A 75 16.01 1.64 -2.26
CA GLY A 75 17.34 1.18 -1.87
C GLY A 75 17.63 -0.32 -2.06
N GLU A 76 16.69 -1.11 -2.61
CA GLU A 76 16.85 -2.55 -2.94
C GLU A 76 17.13 -2.81 -4.43
#